data_AF-A0A167FDA5-F1
#
_entry.id   AF-A0A167FDA5-F1
#
_cell.length_a   1.000
_cell.length_b   1.000
_cell.length_c   1.000
_cell.angle_alpha   90.00
_cell.angle_beta   90.00
_cell.angle_gamma   90.00
#
_symmetry.space_group_name_H-M   'P 1'
#
loop_
_entity.id
_entity.type
_entity.pdbx_description
1 polymer ?
#
loop_
_entity_poly.entity_id
_entity_poly.type
_entity_poly.pdbx_seq_one_letter_code
_entity_poly.pdbx_strand_id
1 'polypeptide(L)'
;MELEDPEDGLIREIHEETGLNIQITGLSRAIFGQKPNRVDLVFKGRITEGIFKPSSEISEIVYCNIDSWPDGLPIEQRKLIKEILSNG
;
A
#
# COMPACT_ATOMS: atom_id res chain seq x y z
N MET A 1 -19.70 -12.88 -5.68
CA MET A 1 -18.65 -11.92 -5.34
C MET A 1 -19.41 -10.70 -4.89
N GLU A 2 -19.44 -10.46 -3.58
CA GLU A 2 -19.96 -9.18 -3.11
C GLU A 2 -19.02 -8.09 -3.66
N LEU A 3 -19.59 -7.03 -4.22
CA LEU A 3 -18.82 -5.91 -4.73
C LEU A 3 -18.40 -5.09 -3.51
N GLU A 4 -17.15 -5.25 -3.08
CA GLU A 4 -16.53 -4.41 -2.05
C GLU A 4 -15.93 -3.17 -2.74
N ASP A 5 -16.12 -2.00 -2.13
CA ASP A 5 -15.46 -0.77 -2.59
C ASP A 5 -13.94 -0.92 -2.35
N PRO A 6 -13.07 -0.64 -3.33
CA PRO A 6 -11.63 -0.87 -3.21
C PRO A 6 -10.98 -0.19 -2.00
N GLU A 7 -11.49 0.99 -1.62
CA GLU A 7 -11.08 1.71 -0.43
C GLU A 7 -11.36 0.92 0.85
N ASP A 8 -12.55 0.33 0.97
CA ASP A 8 -12.95 -0.48 2.12
C ASP A 8 -12.12 -1.76 2.18
N GLY A 9 -11.87 -2.39 1.03
CA GLY A 9 -11.00 -3.56 0.91
C GLY A 9 -9.58 -3.27 1.38
N LEU A 10 -8.99 -2.16 0.95
CA LEU A 10 -7.64 -1.77 1.38
C LEU A 10 -7.58 -1.48 2.90
N ILE A 11 -8.60 -0.81 3.46
CA ILE A 11 -8.66 -0.53 4.90
C ILE A 11 -8.74 -1.85 5.68
N ARG A 12 -9.59 -2.78 5.24
CA ARG A 12 -9.75 -4.11 5.85
C ARG A 12 -8.45 -4.91 5.78
N GLU A 13 -7.83 -5.02 4.61
CA GLU A 13 -6.59 -5.80 4.41
C GLU A 13 -5.43 -5.27 5.25
N ILE A 14 -5.22 -3.95 5.29
CA ILE A 14 -4.16 -3.36 6.12
C ILE A 14 -4.40 -3.67 7.60
N HIS A 15 -5.64 -3.59 8.08
CA HIS A 15 -5.96 -3.95 9.46
C HIS A 15 -5.75 -5.45 9.73
N GLU A 16 -6.20 -6.34 8.83
CA GLU A 16 -6.06 -7.79 8.97
C GLU A 16 -4.60 -8.25 8.95
N GLU A 17 -3.78 -7.69 8.07
CA GLU A 17 -2.40 -8.14 7.87
C GLU A 17 -1.39 -7.49 8.83
N THR A 18 -1.70 -6.29 9.36
CA THR A 18 -0.75 -5.51 10.16
C THR A 18 -1.29 -5.06 11.52
N GLY A 19 -2.59 -5.07 11.76
CA GLY A 19 -3.22 -4.52 12.96
C GLY A 19 -3.22 -2.98 13.02
N LEU A 20 -2.89 -2.29 11.93
CA LEU A 20 -2.90 -0.83 11.84
C LEU A 20 -4.21 -0.34 11.20
N ASN A 21 -4.69 0.79 11.67
CA ASN A 21 -5.80 1.50 11.03
C ASN A 21 -5.26 2.66 10.20
N ILE A 22 -5.86 2.86 9.04
CA ILE A 22 -5.47 3.91 8.10
C ILE A 22 -6.66 4.78 7.71
N GLN A 23 -6.34 6.00 7.27
CA GLN A 23 -7.26 6.86 6.55
C GLN A 23 -6.73 7.06 5.13
N ILE A 24 -7.53 6.69 4.15
CA ILE A 24 -7.28 7.01 2.74
C ILE A 24 -7.53 8.50 2.52
N THR A 25 -6.58 9.16 1.87
CA THR A 25 -6.62 10.61 1.56
C THR A 25 -6.83 10.88 0.06
N GLY A 26 -6.70 9.87 -0.79
CA GLY A 26 -7.06 9.94 -2.20
C GLY A 26 -6.45 8.84 -3.05
N LEU A 27 -7.02 8.65 -4.23
CA LEU A 27 -6.45 7.81 -5.29
C LEU A 27 -5.28 8.54 -5.96
N SER A 28 -4.10 7.91 -5.98
CA SER A 28 -2.91 8.49 -6.61
C SER A 28 -2.70 8.02 -8.05
N ARG A 29 -3.00 6.74 -8.33
CA ARG A 29 -2.79 6.15 -9.65
C ARG A 29 -3.63 4.90 -9.84
N ALA A 30 -4.11 4.68 -11.06
CA ALA A 30 -4.56 3.37 -11.52
C ALA A 30 -3.51 2.80 -12.48
N ILE A 31 -3.07 1.57 -12.25
CA ILE A 31 -2.04 0.89 -13.04
C ILE A 31 -2.67 -0.35 -13.66
N PHE A 32 -2.63 -0.43 -14.98
CA PHE A 32 -3.10 -1.62 -15.69
C PHE A 32 -1.96 -2.64 -15.83
N GLY A 33 -2.13 -3.81 -15.22
CA GLY A 33 -1.24 -4.96 -15.34
C GLY A 33 -1.82 -5.99 -16.31
N GLN A 34 -0.98 -6.55 -17.19
CA GLN A 34 -1.41 -7.56 -18.17
C GLN A 34 -1.20 -9.00 -17.71
N LYS A 35 -0.42 -9.24 -16.64
CA LYS A 35 -0.09 -10.58 -16.11
C LYS A 35 -0.02 -10.56 -14.58
N PRO A 36 -1.11 -10.89 -13.87
CA PRO A 36 -2.47 -11.17 -14.38
C PRO A 36 -3.13 -9.91 -14.94
N ASN A 37 -4.21 -10.09 -15.74
CA ASN A 37 -5.00 -8.98 -16.25
C ASN A 37 -5.79 -8.32 -15.11
N ARG A 38 -5.24 -7.25 -14.54
CA ARG A 38 -5.83 -6.55 -13.39
C ARG A 38 -5.52 -5.05 -13.42
N VAL A 39 -6.31 -4.28 -12.68
CA VAL A 39 -6.04 -2.86 -12.40
C VAL A 39 -5.63 -2.74 -10.94
N ASP A 40 -4.40 -2.29 -10.70
CA ASP A 40 -3.92 -1.96 -9.36
C ASP A 40 -4.25 -0.49 -9.08
N LEU A 41 -5.08 -0.24 -8.06
CA LEU A 41 -5.39 1.10 -7.57
C LEU A 41 -4.41 1.45 -6.44
N VAL A 42 -3.61 2.50 -6.62
CA VAL A 42 -2.65 2.97 -5.62
C VAL A 42 -3.22 4.19 -4.90
N PHE A 43 -3.47 4.04 -3.61
CA PHE A 43 -4.01 5.08 -2.74
C PHE A 43 -2.91 5.75 -1.92
N LYS A 44 -3.12 7.01 -1.56
CA LYS A 44 -2.36 7.72 -0.53
C LYS A 44 -3.18 7.72 0.75
N GLY A 45 -2.53 7.53 1.89
CA GLY A 45 -3.19 7.56 3.19
C GLY A 45 -2.21 7.82 4.33
N ARG A 46 -2.73 7.78 5.54
CA ARG A 46 -1.96 7.89 6.78
C ARG A 46 -2.43 6.86 7.79
N ILE A 47 -1.52 6.38 8.62
CA ILE A 47 -1.87 5.58 9.80
C ILE A 47 -2.51 6.51 10.82
N THR A 48 -3.66 6.10 11.36
CA THR A 48 -4.39 6.87 12.38
C THR A 48 -4.18 6.29 13.77
N GLU A 49 -4.11 4.96 13.89
CA GLU A 49 -3.97 4.26 15.16
C GLU A 49 -3.53 2.79 14.93
N GLY A 50 -3.33 2.05 16.02
CA GLY A 50 -2.96 0.64 16.00
C GLY A 50 -1.52 0.39 16.42
N ILE A 51 -1.23 -0.88 16.68
CA ILE A 51 0.11 -1.39 16.99
C ILE A 51 0.34 -2.54 16.04
N PHE A 52 1.49 -2.54 15.37
CA PHE A 52 1.84 -3.59 14.43
C PHE A 52 1.76 -4.98 15.10
N LYS A 53 1.08 -5.90 14.43
CA LYS A 53 1.02 -7.31 14.77
C LYS A 53 1.40 -8.12 13.53
N PRO A 54 2.47 -8.93 13.59
CA PRO A 54 2.82 -9.82 12.51
C PRO A 54 1.67 -10.78 12.17
N SER A 55 1.55 -11.11 10.89
CA SER A 55 0.61 -12.08 10.35
C SER A 55 1.35 -13.17 9.56
N SER A 56 0.61 -14.11 8.97
CA SER A 56 1.19 -15.09 8.05
C SER A 56 1.74 -14.46 6.76
N GLU A 57 1.34 -13.22 6.44
CA GLU A 57 1.70 -12.53 5.21
C GLU A 57 2.76 -11.46 5.44
N ILE A 58 2.71 -10.77 6.59
CA ILE A 58 3.64 -9.68 6.93
C ILE A 58 4.30 -9.97 8.27
N SER A 59 5.62 -10.24 8.24
CA SER A 59 6.40 -10.48 9.45
C SER A 59 6.91 -9.20 10.11
N GLU A 60 7.19 -8.15 9.32
CA GLU A 60 7.81 -6.91 9.78
C GLU A 60 7.35 -5.71 8.93
N ILE A 61 7.36 -4.52 9.53
CA ILE A 61 7.14 -3.25 8.84
C ILE A 61 8.25 -2.26 9.19
N VAL A 62 8.54 -1.33 8.28
CA VAL A 62 9.53 -0.28 8.48
C VAL A 62 9.08 1.04 7.87
N TYR A 63 9.28 2.12 8.61
CA TYR A 63 9.18 3.47 8.07
C TYR A 63 10.50 3.84 7.40
N CYS A 64 10.44 4.24 6.14
CA CYS A 64 11.62 4.62 5.37
C CYS A 64 11.43 6.01 4.75
N ASN A 65 12.54 6.72 4.60
CA ASN A 65 12.56 7.97 3.84
C ASN A 65 12.74 7.64 2.35
N ILE A 66 12.28 8.57 1.50
CA ILE A 66 12.59 8.50 0.07
C ILE A 66 14.12 8.41 -0.12
N ASP A 67 14.56 7.55 -1.03
CA ASP A 67 15.98 7.24 -1.29
C ASP A 67 16.72 6.48 -0.17
N SER A 68 16.07 6.20 0.95
CA SER A 68 16.59 5.37 2.04
C SER A 68 15.73 4.11 2.20
N TRP A 69 15.79 3.22 1.21
CA TRP A 69 14.93 2.04 1.11
C TRP A 69 15.44 0.87 1.96
N PRO A 70 14.55 0.01 2.47
CA PRO A 70 14.98 -1.27 3.03
C PRO A 70 15.64 -2.15 1.97
N ASP A 71 16.53 -3.03 2.43
CA ASP A 71 17.19 -4.01 1.59
C ASP A 71 16.16 -4.92 0.90
N GLY A 72 16.42 -5.28 -0.35
CA GLY A 72 15.55 -6.15 -1.13
C GLY A 72 14.33 -5.49 -1.79
N LEU A 73 14.04 -4.20 -1.53
CA LEU A 73 12.91 -3.53 -2.19
C LEU A 73 13.10 -3.47 -3.72
N PRO A 74 12.17 -4.00 -4.55
CA PRO A 74 12.33 -4.04 -6.00
C PRO A 74 12.48 -2.65 -6.65
N ILE A 75 13.31 -2.55 -7.69
CA ILE A 75 13.60 -1.28 -8.39
C ILE A 75 12.32 -0.64 -8.97
N GLU A 76 11.42 -1.43 -9.53
CA GLU A 76 10.18 -0.91 -10.11
C GLU A 76 9.22 -0.34 -9.05
N GLN A 77 9.18 -0.92 -7.84
CA GLN A 77 8.44 -0.34 -6.72
C GLN A 77 9.06 1.00 -6.27
N ARG A 78 10.39 1.09 -6.21
CA ARG A 78 11.09 2.35 -5.90
C ARG A 78 10.74 3.45 -6.91
N LYS A 79 10.75 3.12 -8.21
CA LYS A 79 10.36 4.07 -9.28
C LYS A 79 8.92 4.52 -9.12
N LEU A 80 7.99 3.58 -8.93
CA LEU A 80 6.57 3.88 -8.76
C LEU A 80 6.32 4.81 -7.56
N ILE A 81 6.89 4.51 -6.40
CA ILE A 81 6.76 5.34 -5.19
C ILE A 81 7.29 6.75 -5.46
N LYS A 82 8.46 6.88 -6.09
CA LYS A 82 9.04 8.19 -6.45
C LYS A 82 8.15 8.98 -7.40
N GLU A 83 7.61 8.35 -8.44
CA GLU A 83 6.71 8.99 -9.41
C GLU A 83 5.44 9.52 -8.71
N ILE A 84 4.86 8.73 -7.82
CA ILE A 84 3.65 9.10 -7.07
C ILE A 84 3.89 10.26 -6.11
N LEU A 85 5.07 10.31 -5.48
CA LEU A 85 5.43 11.35 -4.53
C LEU A 85 5.90 12.65 -5.21
N SER A 86 6.50 12.57 -6.40
CA SER A 86 6.97 13.75 -7.15
C SER A 86 5.84 14.51 -7.85
N ASN A 87 4.72 13.83 -8.14
CA ASN A 87 3.55 14.39 -8.81
C ASN A 87 2.39 14.72 -7.83
N GLY A 88 2.69 14.78 -6.53
CA GLY A 88 1.74 15.08 -5.45
C GLY A 88 1.80 16.51 -4.96
#